data_AF-A0A836ZQ36-F1
#
_entry.id   AF-A0A836ZQ36-F1
#
_cell.length_a   1.000
_cell.length_b   1.000
_cell.length_c   1.000
_cell.angle_alpha   90.00
_cell.angle_beta   90.00
_cell.angle_gamma   90.00
#
_symmetry.space_group_name_H-M   'P 1'
#
loop_
_entity.id
_entity.type
_entity.pdbx_description
1 polymer ?
#
loop_
_entity_poly.entity_id
_entity_poly.type
_entity_poly.pdbx_seq_one_letter_code
_entity_poly.pdbx_strand_id
1 'polypeptide(L)' 'CHPAWWEAQRTLVWSDVVGRRVLGRREDGAVDVLLDATAFTNGNAVDAQQRLVHCEHGRRAITRSDVDGRAHLLVGRFEG' A
#
# COMPACT_ATOMS: atom_id res chain seq x y z
N CYS A 1 9.52 5.56 -2.95
CA CYS A 1 9.30 4.25 -2.29
C CYS A 1 9.48 4.44 -0.79
N HIS A 2 8.40 4.47 -0.02
CA HIS A 2 8.47 4.43 1.45
C HIS A 2 8.09 3.03 1.92
N PRO A 3 9.03 2.24 2.48
CA PRO A 3 8.73 0.91 3.01
C PRO A 3 7.99 1.02 4.35
N ALA A 4 7.09 0.06 4.61
CA ALA A 4 6.33 -0.05 5.86
C ALA A 4 6.34 -1.49 6.37
N TRP A 5 6.46 -1.68 7.67
CA TRP A 5 6.39 -3.00 8.30
C TRP A 5 4.95 -3.32 8.70
N TRP A 6 4.43 -4.46 8.24
CA TRP A 6 3.09 -4.95 8.56
C TRP A 6 3.17 -6.10 9.56
N GLU A 7 3.02 -5.77 10.85
CA GLU A 7 3.21 -6.71 11.95
C GLU A 7 2.23 -7.88 11.89
N ALA A 8 0.94 -7.62 11.60
CA ALA A 8 -0.06 -8.68 11.50
C ALA A 8 0.26 -9.77 10.47
N GLN A 9 1.04 -9.45 9.43
CA GLN A 9 1.46 -10.38 8.38
C GLN A 9 2.97 -10.68 8.41
N ARG A 10 3.72 -10.14 9.39
CA ARG A 10 5.19 -10.22 9.47
C ARG A 10 5.88 -9.96 8.13
N THR A 11 5.43 -8.91 7.44
CA THR A 11 5.78 -8.64 6.05
C THR A 11 6.30 -7.21 5.89
N LEU A 12 7.44 -7.05 5.21
CA LEU A 12 7.92 -5.75 4.76
C LEU A 12 7.18 -5.37 3.47
N VAL A 13 6.51 -4.23 3.47
CA VAL A 13 5.70 -3.73 2.34
C VAL A 13 6.40 -2.57 1.66
N TRP A 14 6.47 -2.56 0.32
CA TRP A 14 6.96 -1.41 -0.45
C TRP A 14 6.29 -1.32 -1.82
N SER A 15 6.45 -0.18 -2.48
CA SER A 15 5.91 0.05 -3.82
C SER A 15 6.97 -0.07 -4.91
N ASP A 16 6.63 -0.77 -5.97
CA ASP A 16 7.21 -0.59 -7.31
C ASP A 16 6.31 0.39 -8.07
N VAL A 17 6.68 1.67 -8.01
CA VAL A 17 5.86 2.77 -8.56
C VAL A 17 5.73 2.67 -10.07
N VAL A 18 6.81 2.27 -10.76
CA VAL A 18 6.83 2.19 -12.24
C VAL A 18 6.14 0.92 -12.71
N GLY A 19 6.39 -0.22 -12.06
CA GLY A 19 5.69 -1.47 -12.32
C GLY A 19 4.25 -1.51 -11.79
N ARG A 20 3.81 -0.43 -11.14
CA ARG A 20 2.44 -0.23 -10.62
C ARG A 20 2.02 -1.33 -9.63
N ARG A 21 2.90 -1.72 -8.72
CA ARG A 21 2.63 -2.77 -7.73
C ARG A 21 2.96 -2.33 -6.32
N VAL A 22 2.25 -2.91 -5.36
CA VAL A 22 2.70 -3.00 -3.97
C VAL A 22 3.14 -4.43 -3.71
N LEU A 23 4.36 -4.58 -3.22
CA LEU A 23 5.01 -5.85 -2.96
C LEU A 23 5.15 -6.07 -1.46
N GLY A 24 5.14 -7.33 -1.05
CA GLY A 24 5.36 -7.76 0.32
C GLY A 24 6.45 -8.81 0.39
N ARG A 25 7.45 -8.63 1.26
CA ARG A 25 8.48 -9.64 1.55
C ARG A 25 8.22 -10.25 2.92
N ARG A 26 8.04 -11.56 2.92
CA ARG A 26 7.89 -12.38 4.12
C ARG A 26 9.25 -12.66 4.76
N GLU A 27 9.25 -13.13 6.00
CA GLU A 27 10.50 -13.40 6.73
C GLU A 27 11.34 -14.52 6.11
N ASP A 28 10.70 -15.52 5.50
CA ASP A 28 11.35 -16.60 4.75
C ASP A 28 11.98 -16.11 3.43
N GLY A 29 11.78 -14.84 3.08
CA GLY A 29 12.32 -14.21 1.89
C GLY A 29 11.44 -14.31 0.65
N ALA A 30 10.28 -14.97 0.73
CA ALA A 30 9.30 -14.95 -0.35
C ALA A 30 8.80 -13.52 -0.59
N VAL A 31 8.55 -13.18 -1.86
CA VAL A 31 8.03 -11.89 -2.28
C VAL A 31 6.74 -12.10 -3.05
N ASP A 32 5.68 -11.49 -2.55
CA ASP A 32 4.33 -11.57 -3.11
C ASP A 32 3.88 -10.20 -3.63
N VAL A 33 2.97 -10.21 -4.62
CA VAL A 33 2.27 -9.01 -5.06
C VAL A 33 1.02 -8.83 -4.20
N LEU A 34 1.01 -7.79 -3.36
CA LEU A 34 -0.11 -7.48 -2.46
C LEU A 34 -1.20 -6.69 -3.17
N LEU A 35 -0.81 -5.76 -4.04
CA LEU A 35 -1.70 -5.01 -4.93
C LEU A 35 -1.08 -4.92 -6.31
N ASP A 36 -1.86 -5.25 -7.34
CA ASP A 36 -1.46 -5.12 -8.74
C ASP A 36 -2.21 -3.99 -9.44
N ALA A 37 -1.67 -3.55 -10.59
CA ALA A 37 -2.26 -2.50 -11.44
C ALA A 37 -2.59 -1.18 -10.71
N THR A 38 -1.83 -0.84 -9.67
CA THR A 38 -2.06 0.33 -8.81
C THR A 38 -2.03 1.66 -9.58
N ALA A 39 -2.63 2.71 -9.00
CA ALA A 39 -2.60 4.06 -9.57
C ALA A 39 -1.35 4.82 -9.10
N PHE A 40 -0.17 4.24 -9.37
CA PHE A 40 1.13 4.79 -8.98
C PHE A 40 1.24 5.03 -7.47
N THR A 41 0.94 3.98 -6.69
CA THR A 41 1.13 3.97 -5.24
C THR A 41 2.60 4.18 -4.89
N ASN A 42 2.92 5.08 -3.96
CA ASN A 42 4.30 5.40 -3.57
C ASN A 42 4.58 5.22 -2.08
N GLY A 43 3.77 5.89 -1.25
CA GLY A 43 3.87 5.82 0.21
C GLY A 43 2.98 4.72 0.77
N ASN A 44 3.49 3.97 1.76
CA ASN A 44 2.72 2.97 2.49
C ASN A 44 2.87 3.22 3.99
N ALA A 45 1.81 2.95 4.74
CA ALA A 45 1.79 2.95 6.19
C ALA A 45 0.81 1.89 6.69
N VAL A 46 0.93 1.50 7.96
CA VAL A 46 0.02 0.57 8.63
C VAL A 46 -0.74 1.35 9.71
N ASP A 47 -2.07 1.29 9.68
CA ASP A 47 -2.90 1.94 10.69
C ASP A 47 -2.98 1.12 11.99
N ALA A 48 -3.62 1.68 13.03
CA ALA A 48 -3.76 1.03 14.33
C ALA A 48 -4.60 -0.26 14.29
N GLN A 49 -5.38 -0.48 13.22
CA GLN A 49 -6.15 -1.71 13.00
C GLN A 49 -5.40 -2.71 12.11
N GLN A 50 -4.09 -2.50 11.87
CA GLN A 50 -3.25 -3.35 11.04
C GLN A 50 -3.73 -3.43 9.57
N ARG A 51 -4.23 -2.32 9.02
CA ARG A 51 -4.58 -2.20 7.59
C ARG A 51 -3.59 -1.30 6.87
N LEU A 52 -3.37 -1.57 5.58
CA LEU A 52 -2.47 -0.77 4.76
C LEU A 52 -3.15 0.51 4.27
N VAL A 53 -2.46 1.63 4.44
CA VAL A 53 -2.82 2.96 3.95
C VAL A 53 -1.77 3.41 2.94
N HIS A 54 -2.21 4.04 1.86
CA HIS A 54 -1.38 4.33 0.70
C HIS A 54 -1.51 5.78 0.24
N CYS A 55 -0.39 6.36 -0.21
CA CYS A 55 -0.40 7.58 -1.01
C CYS A 55 -0.33 7.21 -2.49
N GLU A 56 -1.32 7.67 -3.28
CA GLU A 56 -1.41 7.36 -4.70
C GLU A 56 -1.29 8.61 -5.57
N HIS A 57 -0.24 8.64 -6.41
CA HIS A 57 -0.03 9.78 -7.31
C HIS A 57 -1.11 9.87 -8.40
N GLY A 58 -1.51 8.73 -8.98
CA GLY A 58 -2.49 8.70 -10.06
C GLY A 58 -3.86 9.21 -9.63
N ARG A 59 -4.33 8.81 -8.44
CA ARG A 59 -5.60 9.29 -7.86
C ARG A 59 -5.47 10.61 -7.10
N ARG A 60 -4.23 11.08 -6.85
CA ARG A 60 -3.94 12.25 -6.01
C ARG A 60 -4.61 12.16 -4.64
N ALA A 61 -4.53 10.98 -4.04
CA ALA A 61 -5.38 10.60 -2.93
C ALA A 61 -4.66 9.72 -1.91
N ILE A 62 -5.23 9.67 -0.71
CA ILE A 62 -4.95 8.67 0.30
C ILE A 62 -6.00 7.57 0.22
N THR A 63 -5.55 6.32 0.16
CA THR A 63 -6.41 5.14 0.05
C THR A 63 -6.06 4.12 1.13
N ARG A 64 -6.96 3.17 1.38
CA ARG A 64 -6.75 2.08 2.34
C ARG A 64 -7.16 0.76 1.72
N SER A 65 -6.30 -0.24 1.85
CA SER A 65 -6.61 -1.59 1.41
C SER A 65 -7.57 -2.29 2.38
N ASP A 66 -8.57 -2.98 1.82
CA ASP A 66 -9.36 -3.97 2.55
C ASP A 66 -8.64 -5.32 2.60
N VAL A 67 -9.29 -6.29 3.24
CA VAL A 67 -8.78 -7.68 3.37
C VAL A 67 -8.74 -8.43 2.04
N ASP A 68 -9.49 -7.97 1.04
CA ASP A 68 -9.58 -8.56 -0.30
C ASP A 68 -8.56 -7.95 -1.27
N GLY A 69 -7.67 -7.06 -0.79
CA GLY A 69 -6.65 -6.41 -1.62
C GLY A 69 -7.22 -5.31 -2.52
N ARG A 70 -8.31 -4.66 -2.14
CA ARG A 70 -8.85 -3.49 -2.85
C ARG A 70 -8.58 -2.20 -2.08
N ALA A 71 -8.02 -1.21 -2.77
CA ALA A 71 -7.71 0.09 -2.20
C ALA A 71 -8.88 1.09 -2.33
N HIS A 72 -9.53 1.38 -1.20
CA HIS A 72 -10.65 2.31 -1.05
C HIS A 72 -10.18 3.74 -0.79
N LEU A 73 -10.86 4.73 -1.36
CA LEU A 73 -10.54 6.15 -1.15
C LEU A 73 -10.82 6.57 0.30
N LEU A 74 -9.84 7.17 0.97
CA LEU A 74 -10.04 7.83 2.26
C LEU A 74 -10.13 9.35 2.10
N VAL A 75 -9.20 9.95 1.35
CA VAL A 75 -9.15 11.41 1.11
C VAL A 75 -8.71 11.65 -0.33
N GLY A 76 -9.54 12.31 -1.12
CA GLY A 76 -9.22 12.70 -2.51
C GLY A 76 -8.97 14.19 -2.71
N ARG A 77 -9.43 15.02 -1.77
CA ARG A 77 -9.23 16.47 -1.75
C ARG A 77 -9.31 16.93 -0.30
N PHE A 78 -8.31 17.66 0.15
CA PHE A 78 -8.38 18.43 1.39
C PHE A 78 -8.71 19.87 1.00
N GLU A 79 -9.51 20.56 1.81
CA GLU A 79 -9.99 21.93 1.54
C GLU A 79 -8.82 22.82 1.07
N GLY A 80 -8.99 23.43 -0.10
CA GLY A 80 -7.95 24.19 -0.79
C GLY A 80 -7.59 25.48 -0.09
#